data_AF-A0A3N0YTD0-F1
#
_entry.id   AF-A0A3N0YTD0-F1
#
_cell.length_a   1.000
_cell.length_b   1.000
_cell.length_c   1.000
_cell.angle_alpha   90.00
_cell.angle_beta   90.00
_cell.angle_gamma   90.00
#
_symmetry.space_group_name_H-M   'P 1'
#
loop_
_entity.id
_entity.type
_entity.pdbx_description
1 polymer ?
#
loop_
_entity_poly.entity_id
_entity_poly.type
_entity_poly.pdbx_seq_one_letter_code
_entity_poly.pdbx_strand_id
1 'polypeptide(L)'
;MDVQELVMKSIGRLTLVRQTFPLSQNTSQRCVRSNHRINTSLCDPKDPKAQMLEITNRYIYDTVLLLANTFHRKLEDRKWHSMASLSCIRKGSKPWQGGKSMLDTVKKGGVSGLTSLLEFNDNGTNPNIHFEILGTNYGEDRGRGVSRVRDITFRPTISLPETQLS
;
A
#
# COMPACT_ATOMS: atom_id res chain seq x y z
N MET A 1 19.35 5.17 4.70
CA MET A 1 20.59 4.52 4.24
C MET A 1 20.32 3.97 2.86
N ASP A 2 21.10 4.40 1.87
CA ASP A 2 20.92 3.98 0.48
C ASP A 2 21.40 2.52 0.30
N VAL A 3 20.73 1.74 -0.56
CA VAL A 3 21.13 0.36 -0.86
C VAL A 3 22.57 0.34 -1.38
N GLN A 4 22.96 1.34 -2.17
CA GLN A 4 24.31 1.43 -2.71
C GLN A 4 25.36 1.63 -1.62
N GLU A 5 25.05 2.43 -0.61
CA GLU A 5 25.92 2.63 0.55
C GLU A 5 26.09 1.33 1.35
N LEU A 6 25.00 0.57 1.52
CA LEU A 6 25.02 -0.72 2.22
C LEU A 6 25.86 -1.77 1.48
N VAL A 7 25.75 -1.80 0.15
CA VAL A 7 26.56 -2.66 -0.72
C VAL A 7 28.05 -2.32 -0.59
N MET A 8 28.39 -1.03 -0.59
CA MET A 8 29.78 -0.57 -0.45
C MET A 8 30.39 -0.88 0.93
N LYS A 9 29.58 -0.84 2.00
CA LYS A 9 30.01 -1.16 3.36
C LYS A 9 30.05 -2.66 3.66
N SER A 10 29.31 -3.47 2.92
CA SER A 10 29.26 -4.93 3.15
C SER A 10 30.55 -5.64 2.76
N ILE A 11 30.93 -6.67 3.53
CA ILE A 11 32.03 -7.59 3.21
C ILE A 11 31.39 -8.96 2.94
N GLY A 12 31.66 -9.56 1.78
CA GLY A 12 31.07 -10.84 1.38
C GLY A 12 29.63 -10.72 0.85
N ARG A 13 28.99 -11.85 0.55
CA ARG A 13 27.69 -11.89 -0.15
C ARG A 13 26.58 -11.23 0.68
N LEU A 14 25.98 -10.17 0.14
CA LEU A 14 24.82 -9.49 0.72
C LEU A 14 23.58 -9.84 -0.10
N THR A 15 22.51 -10.25 0.60
CA THR A 15 21.18 -10.45 0.01
C THR A 15 20.19 -9.54 0.74
N LEU A 16 19.48 -8.70 0.00
CA LEU A 16 18.48 -7.78 0.52
C LEU A 16 17.11 -8.24 0.09
N VAL A 17 16.20 -8.39 1.04
CA VAL A 17 14.78 -8.67 0.78
C VAL A 17 14.00 -7.46 1.25
N ARG A 18 13.25 -6.81 0.36
CA ARG A 18 12.43 -5.65 0.71
C ARG A 18 11.11 -5.65 -0.04
N GLN A 19 10.11 -5.03 0.58
CA GLN A 19 8.84 -4.79 -0.09
C GLN A 19 9.07 -3.87 -1.30
N THR A 20 8.39 -4.17 -2.40
CA THR A 20 8.40 -3.36 -3.62
C THR A 20 6.98 -3.02 -4.04
N PHE A 21 6.83 -1.90 -4.75
CA PHE A 21 5.56 -1.44 -5.28
C PHE A 21 5.67 -1.43 -6.81
N PRO A 22 4.91 -2.27 -7.53
CA PRO A 22 4.93 -2.29 -8.98
C PRO A 22 4.59 -0.89 -9.55
N LEU A 23 5.53 -0.30 -10.27
CA LEU A 23 5.34 0.97 -10.96
C LEU A 23 5.13 0.72 -12.46
N SER A 24 4.35 1.59 -13.11
CA SER A 24 4.24 1.56 -14.58
C SER A 24 5.61 1.83 -15.20
N GLN A 25 5.96 1.01 -16.20
CA GLN A 25 7.16 1.24 -17.02
C GLN A 25 7.02 2.54 -17.82
N ASN A 26 5.80 2.91 -18.21
CA ASN A 26 5.51 4.16 -18.89
C ASN A 26 5.61 5.34 -17.90
N THR A 27 6.63 6.19 -18.10
CA THR A 27 6.90 7.37 -17.27
C THR A 27 5.69 8.30 -17.16
N SER A 28 4.96 8.51 -18.26
CA SER A 28 3.77 9.37 -18.32
C SER A 28 2.61 8.86 -17.46
N GLN A 29 2.60 7.55 -17.16
CA GLN A 29 1.57 6.91 -16.33
C GLN A 29 2.00 6.71 -14.87
N ARG A 30 3.23 7.08 -14.47
CA ARG A 30 3.68 6.91 -13.08
C ARG A 30 2.90 7.78 -12.11
N CYS A 31 2.57 8.99 -12.52
CA CYS A 31 1.87 9.99 -11.72
C CYS A 31 0.40 10.16 -12.11
N VAL A 32 -0.13 9.28 -12.97
CA VAL A 32 -1.51 9.31 -13.41
C VAL A 32 -2.13 7.93 -13.22
N ARG A 33 -3.31 7.87 -12.64
CA ARG A 33 -4.09 6.63 -12.42
C ARG A 33 -5.47 6.84 -13.00
N SER A 34 -5.71 6.34 -14.21
CA SER A 34 -6.88 6.71 -15.01
C SER A 34 -6.95 8.25 -15.13
N ASN A 35 -7.97 8.89 -14.56
CA ASN A 35 -8.12 10.35 -14.57
C ASN A 35 -7.57 11.04 -13.31
N HIS A 36 -7.12 10.28 -12.30
CA HIS A 36 -6.55 10.83 -11.07
C HIS A 36 -5.08 11.21 -11.26
N ARG A 37 -4.72 12.46 -10.96
CA ARG A 37 -3.35 12.96 -11.03
C ARG A 37 -2.71 12.99 -9.64
N ILE A 38 -1.60 12.29 -9.50
CA ILE A 38 -0.80 12.24 -8.28
C ILE A 38 0.24 13.35 -8.34
N ASN A 39 0.47 14.04 -7.22
CA ASN A 39 1.53 15.03 -7.11
C ASN A 39 2.90 14.38 -7.42
N THR A 40 3.67 14.97 -8.34
CA THR A 40 4.96 14.44 -8.81
C THR A 40 5.93 14.17 -7.68
N SER A 41 5.90 14.98 -6.61
CA SER A 41 6.73 14.78 -5.41
C SER A 41 6.46 13.50 -4.63
N LEU A 42 5.41 12.75 -4.99
CA LEU A 42 5.05 11.46 -4.37
C LEU A 42 5.23 10.25 -5.31
N CYS A 43 5.33 10.46 -6.62
CA CYS A 43 5.28 9.39 -7.63
C CYS A 43 6.43 9.40 -8.63
N ASP A 44 7.15 10.52 -8.77
CA ASP A 44 8.34 10.57 -9.61
C ASP A 44 9.53 10.00 -8.84
N PRO A 45 10.11 8.85 -9.24
CA PRO A 45 11.27 8.29 -8.55
C PRO A 45 12.52 9.17 -8.62
N LYS A 46 12.54 10.22 -9.44
CA LYS A 46 13.61 11.22 -9.47
C LYS A 46 13.48 12.29 -8.38
N ASP A 47 12.28 12.46 -7.81
CA ASP A 47 12.06 13.43 -6.74
C ASP A 47 12.60 12.89 -5.40
N PRO A 48 13.45 13.66 -4.69
CA PRO A 48 14.00 13.24 -3.40
C PRO A 48 12.91 12.88 -2.37
N LYS A 49 11.79 13.61 -2.38
CA LYS A 49 10.67 13.36 -1.47
C LYS A 49 10.04 11.99 -1.74
N ALA A 50 9.86 11.62 -3.00
CA ALA A 50 9.30 10.32 -3.38
C ALA A 50 10.23 9.15 -3.01
N GLN A 51 11.55 9.37 -3.05
CA GLN A 51 12.55 8.40 -2.60
C GLN A 51 12.57 8.22 -1.08
N MET A 52 12.30 9.29 -0.34
CA MET A 52 12.25 9.29 1.13
C MET A 52 10.89 8.90 1.72
N LEU A 53 9.87 8.67 0.88
CA LEU A 53 8.55 8.25 1.36
C LEU A 53 8.61 6.88 2.05
N GLU A 54 8.29 6.88 3.34
CA GLU A 54 8.03 5.66 4.10
C GLU A 54 6.88 4.84 3.47
N ILE A 55 6.92 3.52 3.69
CA ILE A 55 5.88 2.59 3.24
C ILE A 55 4.50 3.03 3.73
N THR A 56 4.39 3.43 5.00
CA THR A 56 3.14 3.90 5.61
C THR A 56 2.55 5.09 4.84
N ASN A 57 3.37 6.04 4.40
CA ASN A 57 2.89 7.21 3.66
C ASN A 57 2.23 6.84 2.33
N ARG A 58 2.74 5.79 1.65
CA ARG A 58 2.13 5.27 0.42
C ARG A 58 0.76 4.65 0.69
N TYR A 59 0.64 3.86 1.75
CA TYR A 59 -0.65 3.30 2.17
C TYR A 59 -1.65 4.36 2.62
N ILE A 60 -1.21 5.42 3.31
CA ILE A 60 -2.09 6.54 3.69
C ILE A 60 -2.66 7.23 2.45
N TYR A 61 -1.82 7.48 1.43
CA TYR A 61 -2.28 8.07 0.18
C TYR A 61 -3.38 7.24 -0.48
N ASP A 62 -3.14 5.93 -0.63
CA ASP A 62 -4.08 5.02 -1.27
C ASP A 62 -5.35 4.83 -0.44
N THR A 63 -5.24 4.86 0.89
CA THR A 63 -6.40 4.81 1.80
C THR A 63 -7.32 6.01 1.60
N VAL A 64 -6.77 7.22 1.51
CA VAL A 64 -7.56 8.44 1.23
C VAL A 64 -8.19 8.37 -0.15
N LEU A 65 -7.45 7.89 -1.16
CA LEU A 65 -7.97 7.68 -2.51
C LEU A 65 -9.13 6.68 -2.53
N LEU A 66 -9.03 5.58 -1.78
CA LEU A 66 -10.08 4.57 -1.64
C LEU A 66 -11.33 5.14 -0.98
N LEU A 67 -11.17 5.92 0.10
CA LEU A 67 -12.28 6.57 0.79
C LEU A 67 -12.99 7.57 -0.12
N ALA A 68 -12.26 8.38 -0.90
CA ALA A 68 -12.85 9.30 -1.86
C ALA A 68 -13.70 8.58 -2.91
N ASN A 69 -13.20 7.47 -3.47
CA ASN A 69 -13.96 6.63 -4.41
C ASN A 69 -15.20 5.99 -3.75
N THR A 70 -15.07 5.58 -2.49
CA THR A 70 -16.18 5.01 -1.71
C THR A 70 -17.29 6.04 -1.52
N PHE A 71 -16.94 7.27 -1.12
CA PHE A 71 -17.92 8.35 -0.92
C PHE A 71 -18.60 8.74 -2.24
N HIS A 72 -17.83 8.85 -3.32
CA HIS A 72 -18.35 9.11 -4.65
C HIS A 72 -19.41 8.07 -5.05
N ARG A 73 -19.07 6.77 -4.97
CA ARG A 73 -20.01 5.68 -5.28
C ARG A 73 -21.26 5.69 -4.40
N LYS A 74 -21.12 5.94 -3.08
CA LYS A 74 -22.27 6.06 -2.16
C LYS A 74 -23.23 7.17 -2.56
N LEU A 75 -22.70 8.30 -3.02
CA LEU A 75 -23.48 9.45 -3.46
C LEU A 75 -24.17 9.17 -4.80
N GLU A 76 -23.44 8.61 -5.79
CA GLU A 76 -24.00 8.24 -7.10
C GLU A 76 -25.13 7.20 -6.97
N ASP A 77 -24.93 6.18 -6.13
CA ASP A 77 -25.93 5.14 -5.87
C ASP A 77 -27.12 5.63 -5.04
N ARG A 78 -27.11 6.89 -4.56
CA ARG A 78 -28.11 7.46 -3.64
C ARG A 78 -28.29 6.65 -2.35
N LYS A 79 -27.22 6.00 -1.88
CA LYS A 79 -27.16 5.18 -0.65
C LYS A 79 -26.38 5.86 0.47
N TRP A 80 -26.29 7.19 0.41
CA TRP A 80 -25.57 7.98 1.40
C TRP A 80 -26.30 7.96 2.75
N HIS A 81 -25.54 7.73 3.81
CA HIS A 81 -25.99 7.94 5.19
C HIS A 81 -25.16 9.05 5.80
N SER A 82 -25.81 10.09 6.32
CA SER A 82 -25.12 11.20 6.97
C SER A 82 -24.31 10.73 8.18
N MET A 83 -23.21 11.44 8.44
CA MET A 83 -22.43 11.27 9.66
C MET A 83 -23.31 11.58 10.88
N ALA A 84 -23.03 10.91 11.99
CA ALA A 84 -23.72 11.12 13.26
C ALA A 84 -22.71 11.53 14.33
N SER A 85 -23.11 12.45 15.21
CA SER A 85 -22.36 12.71 16.44
C SER A 85 -22.57 11.54 17.39
N LEU A 86 -21.49 10.85 17.74
CA LEU A 86 -21.51 9.70 18.65
C LEU A 86 -20.92 10.09 20.01
N SER A 87 -21.31 9.37 21.06
CA SER A 87 -20.74 9.52 22.40
C SER A 87 -20.18 8.19 22.89
N CYS A 88 -18.96 8.21 23.44
CA CYS A 88 -18.33 7.04 24.04
C CYS A 88 -18.72 6.91 25.52
N ILE A 89 -18.73 5.68 26.04
CA ILE A 89 -18.86 5.37 27.48
C ILE A 89 -20.13 5.98 28.10
N ARG A 90 -21.27 5.85 27.41
CA ARG A 90 -22.60 6.18 27.96
C ARG A 90 -23.54 4.99 27.86
N LYS A 91 -24.39 4.80 28.88
CA LYS A 91 -25.35 3.68 28.98
C LYS A 91 -26.33 3.60 27.78
N GLY A 92 -26.57 4.71 27.09
CA GLY A 92 -27.45 4.81 25.92
C GLY A 92 -26.74 5.05 24.58
N SER A 93 -25.42 4.84 24.51
CA SER A 93 -24.67 5.03 23.26
C SER A 93 -25.18 4.11 22.14
N LYS A 94 -25.47 4.69 20.97
CA LYS A 94 -25.88 3.95 19.77
C LYS A 94 -24.77 4.04 18.71
N PRO A 95 -24.57 3.00 17.88
CA PRO A 95 -23.62 3.05 16.79
C PRO A 95 -24.11 3.96 15.66
N TRP A 96 -23.20 4.36 14.79
CA TRP A 96 -23.57 5.03 13.54
C TRP A 96 -24.35 4.06 12.65
N GLN A 97 -25.60 4.43 12.36
CA GLN A 97 -26.52 3.59 11.57
C GLN A 97 -26.01 3.34 10.15
N GLY A 98 -25.28 4.29 9.56
CA GLY A 98 -24.63 4.13 8.25
C GLY A 98 -23.34 3.31 8.26
N GLY A 99 -22.82 2.95 9.44
CA GLY A 99 -21.49 2.35 9.60
C GLY A 99 -21.31 1.04 8.88
N LYS A 100 -22.27 0.12 9.00
CA LYS A 100 -22.22 -1.18 8.32
C LYS A 100 -22.24 -1.03 6.80
N SER A 101 -23.18 -0.24 6.30
CA SER A 101 -23.30 0.07 4.86
C SER A 101 -22.02 0.71 4.31
N MET A 102 -21.43 1.67 5.03
CA MET A 102 -20.17 2.30 4.63
C MET A 102 -19.02 1.30 4.62
N LEU A 103 -18.83 0.54 5.70
CA LEU A 103 -17.78 -0.47 5.82
C LEU A 103 -17.86 -1.51 4.69
N ASP A 104 -19.06 -2.00 4.37
CA ASP A 104 -19.26 -2.98 3.30
C ASP A 104 -18.90 -2.40 1.92
N THR A 105 -19.08 -1.10 1.70
CA THR A 105 -18.66 -0.44 0.44
C THR A 105 -17.17 -0.17 0.40
N VAL A 106 -16.54 0.22 1.51
CA VAL A 106 -15.08 0.34 1.60
C VAL A 106 -14.42 -1.00 1.32
N LYS A 107 -14.91 -2.08 1.95
CA LYS A 107 -14.36 -3.44 1.80
C LYS A 107 -14.45 -3.97 0.36
N LYS A 108 -15.51 -3.61 -0.36
CA LYS A 108 -15.68 -3.97 -1.79
C LYS A 108 -15.00 -2.99 -2.75
N GLY A 109 -14.40 -1.92 -2.23
CA GLY A 109 -13.68 -0.95 -3.01
C GLY A 109 -12.28 -1.45 -3.38
N GLY A 110 -11.76 -0.89 -4.47
CA GLY A 110 -10.38 -1.10 -4.90
C GLY A 110 -9.89 0.14 -5.63
N VAL A 111 -8.63 0.53 -5.41
CA VAL A 111 -8.00 1.67 -6.09
C VAL A 111 -6.59 1.36 -6.52
N SER A 112 -6.21 1.91 -7.68
CA SER A 112 -4.84 1.87 -8.17
C SER A 112 -4.09 3.14 -7.76
N GLY A 113 -3.07 3.02 -6.91
CA GLY A 113 -2.38 4.15 -6.28
C GLY A 113 -0.85 4.03 -6.26
N LEU A 114 -0.22 4.48 -5.18
CA LEU A 114 1.22 4.43 -4.92
C LEU A 114 1.69 3.03 -4.50
N THR A 115 0.80 2.19 -3.99
CA THR A 115 1.07 0.81 -3.58
C THR A 115 0.70 -0.23 -4.66
N SER A 116 0.47 0.23 -5.90
CA SER A 116 -0.19 -0.53 -6.95
C SER A 116 -1.68 -0.69 -6.68
N LEU A 117 -2.17 -1.87 -6.26
CA LEU A 117 -3.59 -2.13 -6.01
C LEU A 117 -3.87 -2.23 -4.51
N LEU A 118 -4.66 -1.31 -3.99
CA LEU A 118 -5.23 -1.39 -2.64
C LEU A 118 -6.68 -1.86 -2.74
N GLU A 119 -6.94 -3.06 -2.22
CA GLU A 119 -8.27 -3.67 -2.11
C GLU A 119 -8.34 -4.53 -0.84
N PHE A 120 -9.51 -5.06 -0.52
CA PHE A 120 -9.69 -5.94 0.62
C PHE A 120 -10.30 -7.28 0.20
N ASN A 121 -9.75 -8.37 0.72
CA ASN A 121 -10.35 -9.71 0.59
C ASN A 121 -11.51 -9.92 1.58
N ASP A 122 -12.07 -11.13 1.59
CA ASP A 122 -13.16 -11.49 2.51
C ASP A 122 -12.78 -11.40 3.99
N ASN A 123 -11.49 -11.48 4.33
CA ASN A 123 -11.00 -11.27 5.69
C ASN A 123 -10.78 -9.79 6.04
N GLY A 124 -11.03 -8.87 5.11
CA GLY A 124 -10.83 -7.43 5.31
C GLY A 124 -9.36 -7.00 5.27
N THR A 125 -8.51 -7.78 4.61
CA THR A 125 -7.05 -7.56 4.54
C THR A 125 -6.62 -7.28 3.11
N ASN A 126 -5.58 -6.48 2.93
CA ASN A 126 -5.01 -6.26 1.59
C ASN A 126 -4.15 -7.46 1.17
N PRO A 127 -4.53 -8.21 0.11
CA PRO A 127 -3.77 -9.38 -0.32
C PRO A 127 -2.53 -9.02 -1.15
N ASN A 128 -2.37 -7.76 -1.57
CA ASN A 128 -1.37 -7.34 -2.55
C ASN A 128 -0.08 -6.89 -1.86
N ILE A 129 0.87 -7.81 -1.71
CA ILE A 129 2.21 -7.52 -1.22
C ILE A 129 3.27 -8.21 -2.10
N HIS A 130 4.25 -7.42 -2.53
CA HIS A 130 5.34 -7.86 -3.39
C HIS A 130 6.68 -7.58 -2.70
N PHE A 131 7.62 -8.49 -2.87
CA PHE A 131 9.00 -8.35 -2.42
C PHE A 131 9.94 -8.48 -3.61
N GLU A 132 11.04 -7.74 -3.56
CA GLU A 132 12.18 -7.98 -4.42
C GLU A 132 13.37 -8.50 -3.61
N ILE A 133 14.14 -9.39 -4.23
CA ILE A 133 15.39 -9.90 -3.70
C ILE A 133 16.52 -9.30 -4.55
N LEU A 134 17.38 -8.53 -3.89
CA LEU A 134 18.60 -7.98 -4.47
C LEU A 134 19.81 -8.76 -3.94
N GLY A 135 20.79 -9.03 -4.81
CA GLY A 135 22.02 -9.73 -4.46
C GLY A 135 23.23 -8.93 -4.93
N THR A 136 24.30 -8.94 -4.11
CA THR A 136 25.59 -8.44 -4.56
C THR A 136 26.33 -9.48 -5.40
N ASN A 137 26.96 -9.01 -6.47
CA ASN A 137 27.91 -9.80 -7.25
C ASN A 137 29.32 -9.29 -6.97
N TYR A 138 30.22 -10.21 -6.65
CA TYR A 138 31.65 -9.94 -6.51
C TYR A 138 32.34 -10.50 -7.76
N GLY A 139 32.75 -9.62 -8.67
CA GLY A 139 33.62 -9.97 -9.80
C GLY A 139 35.01 -9.39 -9.55
N GLU A 140 36.06 -10.15 -9.86
CA GLU A 140 37.45 -9.73 -9.68
C GLU A 140 37.80 -8.45 -10.48
N ASP A 141 37.10 -8.18 -11.60
CA ASP A 141 37.34 -7.02 -12.48
C ASP A 141 36.16 -6.04 -12.61
N ARG A 142 35.02 -6.32 -11.97
CA ARG A 142 33.81 -5.48 -12.05
C ARG A 142 33.44 -5.05 -10.65
N GLY A 143 33.52 -3.74 -10.40
CA GLY A 143 33.25 -3.13 -9.09
C GLY A 143 31.98 -3.62 -8.41
N ARG A 144 31.91 -3.47 -7.08
CA ARG A 144 30.80 -3.97 -6.25
C ARG A 144 29.46 -3.46 -6.78
N GLY A 145 28.63 -4.38 -7.28
CA GLY A 145 27.33 -4.07 -7.86
C GLY A 145 26.20 -4.82 -7.15
N VAL A 146 24.99 -4.29 -7.27
CA VAL A 146 23.76 -4.92 -6.81
C VAL A 146 22.84 -5.18 -8.00
N SER A 147 22.26 -6.36 -8.06
CA SER A 147 21.31 -6.72 -9.12
C SER A 147 20.09 -7.39 -8.53
N ARG A 148 18.94 -7.20 -9.18
CA ARG A 148 17.70 -7.88 -8.81
C ARG A 148 17.79 -9.33 -9.26
N VAL A 149 17.66 -10.24 -8.28
CA VAL A 149 17.79 -11.69 -8.49
C VAL A 149 16.42 -12.32 -8.69
N ARG A 150 15.39 -11.85 -7.98
CA ARG A 150 14.03 -12.42 -8.04
C ARG A 150 12.96 -11.44 -7.56
N ASP A 151 11.77 -11.54 -8.15
CA ASP A 151 10.53 -10.97 -7.61
C ASP A 151 9.70 -12.07 -6.94
N ILE A 152 9.15 -11.77 -5.77
CA ILE A 152 8.29 -12.71 -5.03
C ILE A 152 7.00 -11.99 -4.65
N THR A 153 5.86 -12.58 -5.02
CA THR A 153 4.56 -12.15 -4.52
C THR A 153 4.18 -13.07 -3.37
N PHE A 154 4.01 -12.52 -2.18
CA PHE A 154 3.50 -13.26 -1.03
C PHE A 154 2.00 -13.02 -0.91
N ARG A 155 1.24 -14.08 -0.61
CA ARG A 155 -0.14 -13.95 -0.16
C ARG A 155 -0.15 -14.18 1.35
N PRO A 156 -0.22 -13.13 2.18
CA PRO A 156 -0.24 -13.31 3.62
C PRO A 156 -1.52 -14.06 4.00
N THR A 157 -1.36 -15.23 4.62
CA THR A 157 -2.48 -15.95 5.23
C THR A 157 -2.52 -15.52 6.68
N ILE A 158 -3.40 -14.58 7.03
CA ILE A 158 -3.64 -14.25 8.43
C ILE A 158 -4.58 -15.32 8.97
N SER A 159 -4.01 -16.34 9.62
CA SER A 159 -4.76 -17.22 10.50
C SER A 159 -5.07 -16.42 11.77
N LEU A 160 -6.32 -15.99 11.94
CA LEU A 160 -6.79 -15.53 13.24
C LEU A 160 -6.73 -16.73 14.19
N PRO A 161 -6.09 -16.64 15.37
CA PRO A 161 -6.27 -17.67 16.39
C PRO A 161 -7.75 -17.69 16.76
N GLU A 162 -8.37 -18.87 16.72
CA GLU A 162 -9.73 -19.06 17.26
C GLU A 162 -9.71 -18.66 18.73
N THR A 163 -10.23 -17.47 19.05
CA THR A 163 -10.63 -17.16 20.41
C THR A 163 -11.77 -18.11 20.75
N GLN A 164 -11.43 -19.16 21.49
CA GLN A 164 -12.38 -20.01 22.21
C GLN A 164 -13.21 -19.07 23.12
N LEU A 165 -14.41 -18.72 22.66
CA LEU A 165 -15.42 -18.08 23.47
C LEU A 165 -15.98 -19.15 24.41
N SER A 166 -15.51 -19.13 25.66
CA SER A 166 -16.13 -19.78 26.81
C SER A 166 -17.28 -18.94 27.34
#